data_AF-A0A202BE99-F1
#
_entry.id   AF-A0A202BE99-F1
#
_cell.length_a   1.000
_cell.length_b   1.000
_cell.length_c   1.000
_cell.angle_alpha   90.00
_cell.angle_beta   90.00
_cell.angle_gamma   90.00
#
_symmetry.space_group_name_H-M   'P 1'
#
loop_
_entity.id
_entity.type
_entity.pdbx_description
1 polymer ?
#
loop_
_entity_poly.entity_id
_entity_poly.type
_entity_poly.pdbx_seq_one_letter_code
_entity_poly.pdbx_strand_id
1 'polypeptide(L)'
;METYRGAVEQGQRRWLDAQQEACSCWLSSMQPGFPLSEREMARRIDGGLLAGASIWQAQADIQRGWMLAAEKMWTEMGRSIARQLPDDGAAPIAAVRQALEVGCVSGAAISTASRQAGHFAATSFSGIPLKTARDVRRVLRQR
;
A
#
# COMPACT_ATOMS: atom_id res chain seq x y z
N MET A 1 -0.26 18.10 11.15
CA MET A 1 0.51 16.84 11.06
C MET A 1 -0.47 15.70 11.01
N GLU A 2 -0.35 14.81 10.03
CA GLU A 2 -1.17 13.58 10.00
C GLU A 2 -0.76 12.67 11.15
N THR A 3 -1.69 12.39 12.06
CA THR A 3 -1.46 11.50 13.20
C THR A 3 -1.56 10.05 12.74
N TYR A 4 -0.96 9.11 13.48
CA TYR A 4 -1.10 7.68 13.19
C TYR A 4 -2.57 7.27 13.06
N ARG A 5 -3.42 7.78 13.94
CA ARG A 5 -4.87 7.61 13.87
C ARG A 5 -5.47 8.13 12.56
N GLY A 6 -5.10 9.35 12.13
CA GLY A 6 -5.58 9.93 10.88
C GLY A 6 -5.18 9.11 9.65
N ALA A 7 -3.94 8.58 9.62
CA ALA A 7 -3.48 7.70 8.56
C ALA A 7 -4.26 6.36 8.54
N VAL A 8 -4.65 5.85 9.71
CA VAL A 8 -5.51 4.66 9.83
C VAL A 8 -6.92 4.93 9.32
N GLU A 9 -7.55 6.01 9.77
CA GLU A 9 -8.91 6.37 9.36
C GLU A 9 -9.00 6.66 7.86
N GLN A 10 -8.04 7.41 7.30
CA GLN A 10 -7.98 7.67 5.86
C GLN A 10 -7.74 6.38 5.08
N GLY A 11 -6.84 5.54 5.57
CA GLY A 11 -6.55 4.25 4.95
C GLY A 11 -7.78 3.34 4.90
N GLN A 12 -8.49 3.21 6.02
CA GLN A 12 -9.73 2.43 6.10
C GLN A 12 -10.80 2.96 5.14
N ARG A 13 -10.94 4.28 5.00
CA ARG A 13 -11.89 4.87 4.05
C ARG A 13 -11.54 4.49 2.61
N ARG A 14 -10.29 4.66 2.21
CA ARG A 14 -9.82 4.27 0.86
C ARG A 14 -9.99 2.77 0.59
N TRP A 15 -9.81 1.93 1.60
CA TRP A 15 -10.07 0.50 1.49
C TRP A 15 -11.53 0.19 1.19
N LEU A 16 -12.43 0.79 1.97
CA LEU A 16 -13.87 0.60 1.83
C LEU A 16 -14.36 1.09 0.46
N ASP A 17 -13.86 2.24 0.00
CA ASP A 17 -14.17 2.79 -1.32
C ASP A 17 -13.76 1.82 -2.43
N ALA A 18 -12.54 1.26 -2.36
CA ALA A 18 -12.05 0.27 -3.33
C ALA A 18 -12.84 -1.05 -3.28
N GLN A 19 -13.23 -1.50 -2.08
CA GLN A 19 -14.09 -2.68 -1.93
C GLN A 19 -15.49 -2.45 -2.53
N GLN A 20 -16.07 -1.28 -2.28
CA GLN A 20 -17.37 -0.91 -2.84
C GLN A 20 -17.33 -0.85 -4.37
N GLU A 21 -16.30 -0.23 -4.94
CA GLU A 21 -16.08 -0.17 -6.38
C GLU A 21 -15.95 -1.59 -6.96
N ALA A 22 -15.15 -2.44 -6.33
CA ALA A 22 -14.95 -3.80 -6.82
C ALA A 22 -16.22 -4.65 -6.75
N CYS A 23 -16.96 -4.58 -5.63
CA CYS A 23 -18.26 -5.22 -5.52
C CYS A 23 -19.22 -4.74 -6.62
N SER A 24 -19.25 -3.43 -6.89
CA SER A 24 -20.09 -2.87 -7.94
C SER A 24 -19.69 -3.40 -9.33
N CYS A 25 -18.39 -3.39 -9.66
CA CYS A 25 -17.88 -3.92 -10.91
C CYS A 25 -18.17 -5.41 -11.09
N TRP A 26 -17.99 -6.22 -10.04
CA TRP A 26 -18.25 -7.66 -10.08
C TRP A 26 -19.74 -7.96 -10.23
N LEU A 27 -20.60 -7.27 -9.48
CA LEU A 27 -22.06 -7.42 -9.61
C LEU A 27 -22.54 -7.00 -11.00
N SER A 28 -22.08 -5.86 -11.53
CA SER A 28 -22.38 -5.43 -12.90
C SER A 28 -21.89 -6.42 -13.95
N SER A 29 -20.77 -7.10 -13.70
CA SER A 29 -20.25 -8.13 -14.60
C SER A 29 -21.15 -9.36 -14.65
N MET A 30 -21.78 -9.71 -13.52
CA MET A 30 -22.70 -10.84 -13.37
C MET A 30 -24.13 -10.52 -13.84
N GLN A 31 -24.48 -9.26 -14.09
CA GLN A 31 -25.83 -8.90 -14.54
C GLN A 31 -26.17 -9.60 -15.87
N PRO A 32 -27.31 -10.30 -15.94
CA PRO A 32 -27.74 -10.98 -17.16
C PRO A 32 -27.96 -9.96 -18.27
N GLY A 33 -27.36 -10.21 -19.43
CA GLY A 33 -27.43 -9.35 -20.59
C GLY A 33 -27.02 -10.13 -21.83
N PHE A 34 -27.75 -11.19 -22.15
CA PHE A 34 -27.42 -12.04 -23.29
C PHE A 34 -28.23 -11.63 -24.53
N PRO A 35 -27.66 -11.76 -25.74
CA PRO A 35 -26.26 -12.15 -26.01
C PRO A 35 -25.27 -10.98 -25.81
N LEU A 36 -24.14 -11.24 -25.15
CA LEU A 36 -23.03 -10.29 -25.06
C LEU A 36 -22.14 -10.40 -26.30
N SER A 37 -21.72 -9.25 -26.86
CA SER A 37 -20.63 -9.26 -27.83
C SER A 37 -19.32 -9.68 -27.16
N GLU A 38 -18.38 -10.24 -27.92
CA GLU A 38 -17.05 -10.63 -27.41
C GLU A 38 -16.33 -9.42 -26.76
N ARG A 39 -16.52 -8.22 -27.33
CA ARG A 39 -15.96 -6.97 -26.78
C ARG A 39 -16.60 -6.59 -25.44
N GLU A 40 -17.90 -6.80 -25.29
CA GLU A 40 -18.65 -6.55 -24.05
C GLU A 40 -18.17 -7.50 -22.94
N MET A 41 -18.06 -8.79 -23.26
CA MET A 41 -17.56 -9.82 -22.34
C MET A 41 -16.11 -9.53 -21.91
N ALA A 42 -15.25 -9.18 -22.86
CA ALA A 42 -13.87 -8.79 -22.60
C ALA A 42 -13.80 -7.57 -21.65
N ARG A 43 -14.63 -6.56 -21.87
CA ARG A 43 -14.69 -5.36 -21.03
C ARG A 43 -15.11 -5.70 -19.60
N ARG A 44 -16.12 -6.55 -19.41
CA ARG A 44 -16.58 -6.98 -18.08
C ARG A 44 -15.49 -7.72 -17.32
N ILE A 45 -14.82 -8.67 -17.97
CA ILE A 45 -13.72 -9.44 -17.35
C ILE A 45 -12.55 -8.50 -17.00
N ASP A 46 -12.10 -7.68 -17.94
CA ASP A 46 -11.00 -6.74 -17.71
C ASP A 46 -11.34 -5.76 -16.58
N GLY A 47 -12.58 -5.25 -16.54
CA GLY A 47 -13.08 -4.37 -15.48
C GLY A 47 -13.10 -5.05 -14.11
N GLY A 48 -13.57 -6.29 -14.02
CA GLY A 48 -13.57 -7.06 -12.77
C GLY A 48 -12.16 -7.36 -12.26
N LEU A 49 -11.22 -7.69 -13.15
CA LEU A 49 -9.82 -7.93 -12.79
C LEU A 49 -9.12 -6.63 -12.36
N LEU A 50 -9.42 -5.51 -13.03
CA LEU A 50 -8.91 -4.20 -12.65
C LEU A 50 -9.43 -3.77 -11.27
N ALA A 51 -10.71 -3.97 -11.00
CA ALA A 51 -11.31 -3.75 -9.68
C ALA A 51 -10.59 -4.54 -8.57
N GLY A 52 -10.28 -5.82 -8.81
CA GLY A 52 -9.49 -6.62 -7.88
C GLY A 52 -8.08 -6.08 -7.67
N ALA A 53 -7.46 -5.55 -8.73
CA ALA A 53 -6.15 -4.90 -8.64
C ALA A 53 -6.20 -3.61 -7.81
N SER A 54 -7.25 -2.80 -7.98
CA SER A 54 -7.48 -1.57 -7.20
C SER A 54 -7.60 -1.84 -5.70
N ILE A 55 -8.27 -2.95 -5.31
CA ILE A 55 -8.27 -3.40 -3.91
C ILE A 55 -6.83 -3.62 -3.45
N TRP A 56 -6.06 -4.49 -4.10
CA TRP A 56 -4.68 -4.77 -3.69
C TRP A 56 -3.79 -3.53 -3.58
N GLN A 57 -3.95 -2.57 -4.50
CA GLN A 57 -3.25 -1.28 -4.45
C GLN A 57 -3.68 -0.44 -3.25
N ALA A 58 -4.98 -0.37 -2.95
CA ALA A 58 -5.46 0.30 -1.75
C ALA A 58 -4.85 -0.29 -0.48
N GLN A 59 -4.71 -1.63 -0.38
CA GLN A 59 -4.05 -2.28 0.77
C GLN A 59 -2.62 -1.79 0.96
N ALA A 60 -1.86 -1.77 -0.14
CA ALA A 60 -0.46 -1.39 -0.12
C ALA A 60 -0.28 0.08 0.23
N ASP A 61 -1.15 0.96 -0.27
CA ASP A 61 -1.15 2.37 0.08
C ASP A 61 -1.46 2.61 1.57
N ILE A 62 -2.36 1.82 2.15
CA ILE A 62 -2.67 1.85 3.58
C ILE A 62 -1.46 1.44 4.39
N GLN A 63 -0.86 0.29 4.06
CA GLN A 63 0.34 -0.21 4.74
C GLN A 63 1.49 0.82 4.65
N ARG A 64 1.64 1.45 3.48
CA ARG A 64 2.61 2.53 3.25
C ARG A 64 2.36 3.72 4.18
N GLY A 65 1.10 4.16 4.29
CA GLY A 65 0.69 5.26 5.17
C GLY A 65 0.98 4.96 6.64
N TRP A 66 0.64 3.74 7.10
CA TRP A 66 0.87 3.32 8.49
C TRP A 66 2.36 3.23 8.82
N MET A 67 3.18 2.66 7.94
CA MET A 67 4.63 2.62 8.13
C MET A 67 5.23 4.02 8.25
N LEU A 68 4.80 4.96 7.40
CA LEU A 68 5.29 6.35 7.47
C LEU A 68 4.85 7.05 8.76
N ALA A 69 3.60 6.83 9.20
CA ALA A 69 3.12 7.42 10.44
C ALA A 69 3.84 6.83 11.67
N ALA A 70 4.09 5.52 11.68
CA ALA A 70 4.85 4.85 12.72
C ALA A 70 6.31 5.33 12.77
N GLU A 71 6.97 5.49 11.62
CA GLU A 71 8.31 6.07 11.52
C GLU A 71 8.38 7.48 12.11
N LYS A 72 7.43 8.36 11.74
CA LYS A 72 7.36 9.72 12.27
C LYS A 72 7.18 9.73 13.79
N MET A 73 6.30 8.88 14.30
CA MET A 73 6.07 8.74 15.74
C MET A 73 7.32 8.26 16.47
N TRP A 74 7.97 7.22 15.96
CA TRP A 74 9.21 6.68 16.52
C TRP A 74 10.33 7.73 16.53
N THR A 75 10.47 8.46 15.43
CA THR A 75 11.49 9.51 15.30
C THR A 75 11.25 10.68 16.25
N GLU A 76 9.99 11.07 16.47
CA GLU A 76 9.67 12.11 17.46
C GLU A 76 9.89 11.61 18.89
N MET A 77 9.55 10.36 19.18
CA MET A 77 9.84 9.74 20.48
C MET A 77 11.35 9.71 20.75
N GLY A 78 12.16 9.27 19.78
CA GLY A 78 13.62 9.27 19.89
C GLY A 78 14.19 10.66 20.14
N ARG A 79 13.68 11.68 19.43
CA ARG A 79 14.06 13.09 19.67
C ARG A 79 13.63 13.59 21.05
N SER A 80 12.44 13.21 21.52
CA SER A 80 11.96 13.55 22.86
C SER A 80 12.85 12.96 23.95
N ILE A 81 13.21 11.67 23.83
CA ILE A 81 14.13 11.01 24.75
C ILE A 81 15.50 11.69 24.72
N ALA A 82 16.04 11.98 23.54
CA ALA A 82 17.33 12.64 23.39
C ALA A 82 17.38 14.04 24.02
N ARG A 83 16.26 14.78 24.03
CA ARG A 83 16.14 16.10 24.70
C ARG A 83 16.08 16.00 26.23
N GLN A 84 15.65 14.86 26.78
CA GLN A 84 15.57 14.63 28.22
C GLN A 84 16.90 14.14 28.82
N LEU A 85 17.83 13.68 27.98
CA LEU A 85 19.15 13.22 28.42
C LEU A 85 20.03 14.40 28.83
N PRO A 86 20.76 14.31 29.97
CA PRO A 86 21.73 15.31 30.39
C PRO A 86 22.78 15.60 29.30
N ASP A 87 23.28 16.84 29.28
CA ASP A 87 24.27 17.31 28.30
C ASP A 87 25.71 17.29 28.86
N ASP A 88 25.90 16.65 30.01
CA ASP A 88 27.17 16.61 30.75
C ASP A 88 28.25 15.73 30.11
N GLY A 89 27.95 15.08 28.97
CA GLY A 89 28.91 14.31 28.20
C GLY A 89 29.40 13.03 28.90
N ALA A 90 28.74 12.57 29.96
CA ALA A 90 29.13 11.33 30.63
C ALA A 90 29.07 10.16 29.63
N ALA A 91 30.12 9.33 29.60
CA ALA A 91 30.30 8.28 28.59
C ALA A 91 29.05 7.37 28.37
N PRO A 92 28.28 6.97 29.41
CA PRO A 92 27.05 6.20 29.21
C PRO A 92 25.94 6.98 28.48
N ILE A 93 25.81 8.28 28.76
CA ILE A 93 24.77 9.14 28.18
C ILE A 93 25.10 9.46 26.71
N ALA A 94 26.37 9.71 26.40
CA ALA A 94 26.85 9.88 25.04
C ALA A 94 26.57 8.64 24.16
N ALA A 95 26.82 7.44 24.70
CA ALA A 95 26.54 6.19 24.00
C ALA A 95 25.03 5.99 23.72
N VAL A 96 24.16 6.32 24.68
CA VAL A 96 22.70 6.25 24.49
C VAL A 96 22.24 7.25 23.42
N ARG A 97 22.77 8.47 23.42
CA ARG A 97 22.45 9.49 22.40
C ARG A 97 22.82 9.01 21.00
N GLN A 98 24.03 8.48 20.84
CA GLN A 98 24.50 7.91 19.58
C GLN A 98 23.65 6.72 19.13
N ALA A 99 23.28 5.81 20.04
CA ALA A 99 22.42 4.69 19.73
C ALA A 99 21.02 5.13 19.26
N LEU A 100 20.44 6.16 19.89
CA LEU A 100 19.15 6.74 19.47
C LEU A 100 19.24 7.36 18.07
N GLU A 101 20.31 8.08 17.76
CA GLU A 101 20.53 8.66 16.43
C GLU A 101 20.67 7.58 15.35
N VAL A 102 21.52 6.59 15.59
CA VAL A 102 21.69 5.44 14.66
C VAL A 102 20.37 4.69 14.49
N GLY A 103 19.62 4.47 15.58
CA GLY A 103 18.31 3.83 15.53
C GLY A 103 17.29 4.61 14.71
N CYS A 104 17.25 5.94 14.84
CA CYS A 104 16.36 6.79 14.04
C CYS A 104 16.71 6.75 12.56
N VAL A 105 17.99 6.88 12.21
CA VAL A 105 18.46 6.88 10.81
C VAL A 105 18.24 5.51 10.16
N SER A 106 18.65 4.44 10.82
CA SER A 106 18.46 3.06 10.32
C SER A 106 16.98 2.69 10.20
N GLY A 107 16.16 3.07 11.17
CA GLY A 107 14.71 2.88 11.13
C GLY A 107 14.06 3.59 9.94
N ALA A 108 14.42 4.84 9.67
CA ALA A 108 13.92 5.60 8.51
C ALA A 108 14.34 4.97 7.17
N ALA A 109 15.58 4.46 7.09
CA ALA A 109 16.07 3.76 5.91
C ALA A 109 15.28 2.46 5.65
N ILE A 110 15.10 1.62 6.68
CA ILE A 110 14.33 0.36 6.58
C ILE A 110 12.87 0.65 6.24
N SER A 111 12.26 1.66 6.88
CA SER A 111 10.89 2.08 6.62
C SER A 111 10.71 2.52 5.16
N THR A 112 11.66 3.28 4.62
CA THR A 112 11.66 3.70 3.21
C THR A 112 11.78 2.51 2.26
N ALA A 113 12.76 1.62 2.50
CA ALA A 113 12.96 0.43 1.67
C ALA A 113 11.73 -0.49 1.69
N SER A 114 11.14 -0.71 2.87
CA SER A 114 9.93 -1.53 3.05
C SER A 114 8.74 -0.96 2.28
N ARG A 115 8.53 0.37 2.31
CA ARG A 115 7.47 1.03 1.53
C ARG A 115 7.67 0.87 0.02
N GLN A 116 8.91 1.01 -0.46
CA GLN A 116 9.21 0.86 -1.89
C GLN A 116 9.02 -0.59 -2.37
N ALA A 117 9.56 -1.55 -1.62
CA ALA A 117 9.40 -2.97 -1.91
C ALA A 117 7.92 -3.39 -1.89
N GLY A 118 7.17 -2.96 -0.87
CA GLY A 118 5.74 -3.22 -0.75
C GLY A 118 4.93 -2.63 -1.91
N HIS A 119 5.21 -1.37 -2.29
CA HIS A 119 4.54 -0.74 -3.43
C HIS A 119 4.84 -1.48 -4.74
N PHE A 120 6.10 -1.81 -4.99
CA PHE A 120 6.50 -2.59 -6.17
C PHE A 120 5.79 -3.94 -6.24
N ALA A 121 5.79 -4.69 -5.12
CA ALA A 121 5.12 -5.98 -5.03
C ALA A 121 3.63 -5.84 -5.32
N ALA A 122 2.95 -4.90 -4.66
CA ALA A 122 1.52 -4.69 -4.84
C ALA A 122 1.18 -4.33 -6.29
N THR A 123 1.89 -3.40 -6.92
CA THR A 123 1.64 -3.00 -8.31
C THR A 123 1.92 -4.15 -9.28
N SER A 124 3.03 -4.87 -9.08
CA SER A 124 3.43 -5.96 -9.98
C SER A 124 2.47 -7.14 -9.88
N PHE A 125 2.16 -7.60 -8.67
CA PHE A 125 1.30 -8.77 -8.45
C PHE A 125 -0.15 -8.49 -8.82
N SER A 126 -0.68 -7.31 -8.45
CA SER A 126 -2.09 -6.97 -8.72
C SER A 126 -2.41 -6.89 -10.22
N GLY A 127 -1.44 -6.53 -11.07
CA GLY A 127 -1.61 -6.46 -12.52
C GLY A 127 -1.55 -7.81 -13.26
N ILE A 128 -1.01 -8.87 -12.63
CA ILE A 128 -0.81 -10.17 -13.29
C ILE A 128 -2.11 -10.74 -13.86
N PRO A 129 -3.24 -10.82 -13.10
CA PRO A 129 -4.46 -11.42 -13.62
C PRO A 129 -4.98 -10.73 -14.88
N LEU A 130 -4.98 -9.38 -14.90
CA LEU A 130 -5.42 -8.58 -16.04
C LEU A 130 -4.50 -8.79 -17.26
N LYS A 131 -3.19 -8.80 -17.04
CA LYS A 131 -2.22 -9.06 -18.11
C LYS A 131 -2.42 -10.46 -18.70
N THR A 132 -2.50 -11.48 -17.85
CA THR A 132 -2.73 -12.87 -18.27
C THR A 132 -4.03 -13.01 -19.07
N ALA A 133 -5.13 -12.38 -18.63
CA ALA A 133 -6.40 -12.42 -19.36
C ALA A 133 -6.29 -11.83 -20.77
N ARG A 134 -5.54 -10.72 -20.92
CA ARG A 134 -5.29 -10.09 -22.22
C ARG A 134 -4.39 -10.94 -23.11
N ASP A 135 -3.35 -11.55 -22.55
CA ASP A 135 -2.42 -12.41 -23.28
C ASP A 135 -3.13 -13.67 -23.81
N VAL A 136 -3.94 -14.33 -22.98
CA VAL A 136 -4.76 -15.49 -23.40
C VAL A 136 -5.72 -15.10 -24.52
N ARG A 137 -6.43 -13.97 -24.39
CA ARG A 137 -7.35 -13.49 -25.43
C ARG A 137 -6.65 -13.19 -26.75
N ARG A 138 -5.41 -12.66 -26.71
CA ARG A 138 -4.60 -12.43 -27.91
C ARG A 138 -4.26 -13.74 -28.62
N VAL A 139 -3.82 -14.76 -27.88
CA VAL A 139 -3.48 -16.07 -28.44
C VAL A 139 -4.70 -16.74 -29.07
N LEU A 140 -5.86 -16.66 -28.42
CA LEU A 140 -7.10 -17.26 -28.93
C LEU A 140 -7.59 -16.62 -30.24
N ARG A 141 -7.32 -15.33 -30.48
CA ARG A 141 -7.68 -14.63 -31.72
C ARG A 141 -6.73 -14.89 -32.90
N GLN A 142 -5.57 -15.49 -32.64
CA GLN A 142 -4.58 -15.84 -33.65
C GLN A 142 -4.74 -17.28 -34.17
N ARG A 143 -5.68 -18.04 -33.59
CA ARG A 143 -6.08 -19.37 -34.04
C ARG A 143 -7.37 -19.27 -34.83
#